data_AF-A0A8T5IBZ0-F1
#
_entry.id   AF-A0A8T5IBZ0-F1
#
_cell.length_a   1.000
_cell.length_b   1.000
_cell.length_c   1.000
_cell.angle_alpha   90.00
_cell.angle_beta   90.00
_cell.angle_gamma   90.00
#
_symmetry.space_group_name_H-M   'P 1'
#
loop_
_entity.id
_entity.type
_entity.pdbx_description
1 polymer ?
#
loop_
_entity_poly.entity_id
_entity_poly.type
_entity_poly.pdbx_seq_one_letter_code
_entity_poly.pdbx_strand_id
1 'polypeptide(L)'
;GLGVEIESGCLIIPTDSMAEEIIQERSDFLSNIVEGPLLDHFKGRKGLLQSSESTARTWSITEAGSSAENLDEVDEIVELTPEMLQGEDWRNMTFKSFDQTLESTTPTTGKPHPMQSLIERIRSVFLEMGFSEIDGDYVQSAGWNMDALFIPQDHPAREMQDTFYLDEPASLEIDENNLKQWKEIHQHGGDTGSTGWGGEFSDEIARKGLLRTHTTVNTIKHLADAPDEPCRVFAVGRVFRKESIDRTHLPEFHQIEGIIMEPGANLPMLVTTLKTFYAKMGYPEVRVRPAYFPYTEPSLEVEVKWRGKWLELGGAGIFRPEVSEPLGVKWPVCAWGMGLERLAMLVLGLDDIRQLYISDLEWLQEQPIL
;
A
#
# COMPACT_ATOMS: atom_id res chain seq x y z
N GLY A 1 -13.47 32.96 -32.37
CA GLY A 1 -12.46 33.05 -33.45
C GLY A 1 -12.17 31.73 -34.14
N LEU A 2 -13.11 30.77 -34.20
CA LEU A 2 -13.07 29.56 -35.02
C LEU A 2 -14.22 29.54 -36.05
N GLY A 3 -14.94 30.66 -36.22
CA GLY A 3 -16.22 30.69 -36.94
C GLY A 3 -17.37 29.97 -36.21
N VAL A 4 -17.13 29.51 -34.97
CA VAL A 4 -18.12 28.82 -34.13
C VAL A 4 -18.89 29.86 -33.31
N GLU A 5 -20.21 29.85 -33.43
CA GLU A 5 -21.12 30.65 -32.61
C GLU A 5 -21.69 29.80 -31.47
N ILE A 6 -21.96 30.41 -30.32
CA ILE A 6 -22.60 29.73 -29.19
C ILE A 6 -24.07 30.13 -29.19
N GLU A 7 -24.94 29.19 -29.55
CA GLU A 7 -26.39 29.36 -29.45
C GLU A 7 -26.93 28.37 -28.41
N SER A 8 -27.59 28.91 -27.38
CA SER A 8 -28.21 28.12 -26.29
C SER A 8 -27.27 27.10 -25.63
N GLY A 9 -25.99 27.44 -25.48
CA GLY A 9 -24.98 26.59 -24.84
C GLY A 9 -24.43 25.47 -25.74
N CYS A 10 -24.87 25.38 -26.99
CA CYS A 10 -24.31 24.49 -27.99
C CYS A 10 -23.40 25.26 -28.96
N LEU A 11 -22.29 24.65 -29.33
CA LEU A 11 -21.37 25.18 -30.33
C LEU A 11 -21.93 24.86 -31.72
N ILE A 12 -22.27 25.89 -32.49
CA ILE A 12 -22.82 25.75 -33.84
C ILE A 12 -21.76 26.18 -34.86
N ILE A 13 -21.52 25.29 -35.83
CA ILE A 13 -20.63 25.51 -36.98
C ILE A 13 -21.51 25.62 -38.23
N PRO A 14 -21.29 26.60 -39.12
CA PRO A 14 -22.14 26.78 -40.31
C PRO A 14 -22.08 25.62 -41.31
N THR A 15 -20.94 24.93 -41.45
CA THR A 15 -20.75 23.77 -42.35
C THR A 15 -19.44 23.05 -42.04
N ASP A 16 -19.43 21.71 -42.08
CA ASP A 16 -18.25 20.89 -41.76
C ASP A 16 -17.04 21.19 -42.66
N SER A 17 -17.28 21.46 -43.95
CA SER A 17 -16.25 21.82 -44.92
C SER A 17 -15.47 23.09 -44.56
N MET A 18 -16.11 24.05 -43.89
CA MET A 18 -15.46 25.31 -43.48
C MET A 18 -14.56 25.09 -42.25
N ALA A 19 -14.93 24.16 -41.37
CA ALA A 19 -14.12 23.81 -40.22
C ALA A 19 -12.84 23.07 -40.64
N GLU A 20 -12.95 22.15 -41.60
CA GLU A 20 -11.80 21.45 -42.17
C GLU A 20 -10.80 22.41 -42.82
N GLU A 21 -11.27 23.39 -43.59
CA GLU A 21 -10.41 24.41 -44.23
C GLU A 21 -9.64 25.25 -43.19
N ILE A 22 -10.30 25.70 -42.13
CA ILE A 22 -9.69 26.49 -41.05
C ILE A 22 -8.69 25.65 -40.24
N ILE A 23 -8.99 24.37 -40.01
CA ILE A 23 -8.07 23.44 -39.33
C ILE A 23 -6.83 23.20 -40.18
N GLN A 24 -7.00 23.05 -41.50
CA GLN A 24 -5.88 22.85 -42.43
C GLN A 24 -4.98 24.09 -42.49
N GLU A 25 -5.54 25.30 -42.67
CA GLU A 25 -4.77 26.55 -42.65
C GLU A 25 -3.93 26.72 -41.38
N ARG A 26 -4.50 26.36 -40.22
CA ARG A 26 -3.81 26.47 -38.94
C ARG A 26 -2.75 25.38 -38.75
N SER A 27 -3.00 24.17 -39.24
CA SER A 27 -2.02 23.08 -39.21
C SER A 27 -0.81 23.41 -40.09
N ASP A 28 -1.06 23.96 -41.28
CA ASP A 28 -0.02 24.42 -42.20
C ASP A 28 0.77 25.59 -41.60
N PHE A 29 0.10 26.54 -40.94
CA PHE A 29 0.75 27.59 -40.19
C PHE A 29 1.65 27.05 -39.06
N LEU A 30 1.17 26.09 -38.26
CA LEU A 30 1.93 25.48 -37.17
C LEU A 30 3.15 24.69 -37.67
N SER A 31 3.01 23.97 -38.79
CA SER A 31 4.10 23.17 -39.39
C SER A 31 5.27 24.02 -39.90
N ASN A 32 5.03 25.29 -40.22
CA ASN A 32 6.05 26.24 -40.68
C ASN A 32 6.74 27.00 -39.54
N ILE A 33 6.30 26.84 -38.28
CA ILE A 33 6.97 27.44 -37.12
C ILE A 33 8.10 26.52 -36.68
N VAL A 34 9.23 26.59 -37.39
CA VAL A 34 10.44 25.83 -37.03
C VAL A 34 11.34 26.67 -36.11
N GLU A 35 11.42 28.00 -36.30
CA GLU A 35 12.15 28.93 -35.42
C GLU A 35 11.53 30.34 -35.42
N GLY A 36 11.50 31.02 -34.26
CA GLY A 36 11.06 32.43 -34.15
C GLY A 36 10.45 32.83 -32.80
N PRO A 37 10.14 34.13 -32.59
CA PRO A 37 9.68 34.69 -31.30
C PRO A 37 8.33 34.13 -30.82
N LEU A 38 7.53 33.56 -31.72
CA LEU A 38 6.28 32.87 -31.39
C LEU A 38 6.50 31.53 -30.68
N LEU A 39 7.59 30.81 -30.99
CA LEU A 39 7.93 29.54 -30.34
C LEU A 39 8.25 29.78 -28.85
N ASP A 40 8.96 30.85 -28.53
CA ASP A 40 9.30 31.23 -27.15
C ASP A 40 8.05 31.64 -26.35
N HIS A 41 7.10 32.34 -26.98
CA HIS A 41 5.79 32.64 -26.37
C HIS A 41 5.00 31.37 -26.02
N PHE A 42 5.05 30.33 -26.86
CA PHE A 42 4.38 29.05 -26.60
C PHE A 42 5.13 28.16 -25.60
N LYS A 43 6.47 28.19 -25.56
CA LYS A 43 7.27 27.49 -24.52
C LYS A 43 6.91 27.93 -23.10
N GLY A 44 6.53 29.19 -22.91
CA GLY A 44 6.12 29.72 -21.61
C GLY A 44 4.77 29.19 -21.07
N ARG A 45 4.00 28.46 -21.88
CA ARG A 45 2.67 27.95 -21.50
C ARG A 45 2.70 26.45 -21.25
N LYS A 46 2.34 26.03 -20.02
CA LYS A 46 2.25 24.62 -19.63
C LYS A 46 1.28 23.85 -20.55
N GLY A 47 1.75 22.73 -21.11
CA GLY A 47 0.93 21.74 -21.83
C GLY A 47 0.73 21.96 -23.33
N LEU A 48 1.38 22.96 -23.94
CA LEU A 48 1.19 23.30 -25.36
C LEU A 48 2.30 22.79 -26.30
N LEU A 49 3.51 22.57 -25.79
CA LEU A 49 4.63 22.05 -26.57
C LEU A 49 5.25 20.86 -25.84
N GLN A 50 5.58 19.81 -26.59
CA GLN A 50 6.33 18.66 -26.12
C GLN A 50 7.63 18.59 -26.94
N SER A 51 8.75 18.95 -26.33
CA SER A 51 10.06 18.84 -26.96
C SER A 51 10.61 17.43 -26.76
N SER A 52 10.96 16.73 -27.85
CA SER A 52 11.73 15.49 -27.80
C SER A 52 13.09 15.72 -28.45
N GLU A 53 14.16 15.59 -27.69
CA GLU A 53 15.51 15.53 -28.26
C GLU A 53 15.77 14.12 -28.79
N SER A 54 16.27 14.01 -30.01
CA SER A 54 16.75 12.74 -30.56
C SER A 54 18.17 12.92 -31.08
N THR A 55 19.04 11.96 -30.80
CA THR A 55 20.43 11.98 -31.27
C THR A 55 20.57 11.05 -32.46
N ALA A 56 20.69 11.62 -33.66
CA ALA A 56 21.10 10.86 -34.84
C ALA A 56 22.63 10.82 -34.90
N ARG A 57 23.22 9.61 -34.86
CA ARG A 57 24.66 9.42 -35.04
C ARG A 57 24.91 8.83 -36.43
N THR A 58 25.60 9.59 -37.27
CA THR A 58 26.06 9.13 -38.59
C THR A 58 27.56 8.91 -38.56
N TRP A 59 28.01 7.81 -39.18
CA TRP A 59 29.42 7.45 -39.26
C TRP A 59 29.85 7.48 -40.73
N SER A 60 31.04 8.01 -40.99
CA SER A 60 31.68 7.95 -42.31
C SER A 60 33.11 7.46 -42.15
N ILE A 61 33.59 6.69 -43.13
CA ILE A 61 34.98 6.25 -43.18
C ILE A 61 35.89 7.47 -43.37
N THR A 62 36.98 7.51 -42.61
CA THR A 62 38.04 8.51 -42.74
C THR A 62 38.94 8.19 -43.94
N GLU A 63 39.65 9.16 -44.51
CA GLU A 63 40.61 8.93 -45.62
C GLU A 63 41.71 7.90 -45.25
N ALA A 64 42.12 7.86 -43.98
CA ALA A 64 43.05 6.85 -43.46
C ALA A 64 42.43 5.43 -43.45
N GLY A 65 41.13 5.33 -43.18
CA GLY A 65 40.39 4.07 -43.24
C GLY A 65 40.13 3.60 -44.68
N SER A 66 39.97 4.51 -45.65
CA SER A 66 39.77 4.13 -47.06
C SER A 66 41.06 3.72 -47.78
N SER A 67 42.22 4.03 -47.21
CA SER A 67 43.55 3.70 -47.75
C SER A 67 44.21 2.47 -47.11
N ALA A 68 43.50 1.79 -46.20
CA ALA A 68 43.96 0.54 -45.59
C ALA A 68 43.77 -0.64 -46.56
N GLU A 69 44.79 -0.94 -47.37
CA GLU A 69 44.74 -2.05 -48.35
C GLU A 69 45.18 -3.41 -47.80
N ASN A 70 45.75 -3.48 -46.59
CA ASN A 70 46.16 -4.71 -45.94
C ASN A 70 45.88 -4.64 -44.44
N LEU A 71 44.73 -5.19 -44.04
CA LEU A 71 44.44 -5.48 -42.63
C LEU A 71 44.88 -6.92 -42.37
N ASP A 72 45.85 -7.11 -41.48
CA ASP A 72 46.17 -8.44 -40.96
C ASP A 72 45.06 -8.84 -40.00
N GLU A 73 44.36 -9.93 -40.31
CA GLU A 73 43.35 -10.51 -39.43
C GLU A 73 44.07 -11.15 -38.23
N VAL A 74 43.95 -10.51 -37.05
CA VAL A 74 44.51 -11.01 -35.81
C VAL A 74 43.41 -11.73 -35.04
N ASP A 75 43.51 -13.05 -34.94
CA ASP A 75 42.62 -13.85 -34.11
C ASP A 75 42.89 -13.56 -32.62
N GLU A 76 42.01 -12.78 -32.00
CA GLU A 76 42.02 -12.54 -30.56
C GLU A 76 41.11 -13.51 -29.82
N ILE A 77 41.64 -14.15 -28.78
CA ILE A 77 40.89 -15.09 -27.97
C ILE A 77 40.16 -14.35 -26.85
N VAL A 78 38.86 -14.64 -26.71
CA VAL A 78 37.97 -14.02 -25.72
C VAL A 78 37.92 -14.80 -24.41
N GLU A 79 37.91 -16.14 -24.48
CA GLU A 79 37.74 -17.01 -23.31
C GLU A 79 38.74 -18.17 -23.34
N LEU A 80 39.34 -18.45 -22.18
CA LEU A 80 40.31 -19.53 -22.02
C LEU A 80 39.59 -20.86 -21.84
N THR A 81 39.86 -21.82 -22.71
CA THR A 81 39.29 -23.17 -22.62
C THR A 81 40.22 -24.14 -21.87
N PRO A 82 39.68 -25.18 -21.21
CA PRO A 82 40.50 -26.21 -20.56
C PRO A 82 41.52 -26.88 -21.49
N GLU A 83 41.18 -27.05 -22.77
CA GLU A 83 42.02 -27.66 -23.80
C GLU A 83 43.25 -26.78 -24.11
N MET A 84 43.06 -25.47 -24.23
CA MET A 84 44.15 -24.49 -24.44
C MET A 84 45.11 -24.46 -23.24
N LEU A 85 44.58 -24.59 -22.03
CA LEU A 85 45.38 -24.65 -20.81
C LEU A 85 46.25 -25.92 -20.73
N GLN A 86 45.73 -27.05 -21.21
CA GLN A 86 46.46 -28.32 -21.24
C GLN A 86 47.53 -28.35 -22.33
N GLY A 87 47.29 -27.71 -23.48
CA GLY A 87 48.20 -27.68 -24.63
C GLY A 87 49.34 -26.67 -24.54
N GLU A 88 49.37 -25.79 -23.53
CA GLU A 88 50.30 -24.65 -23.40
C GLU A 88 50.19 -23.55 -24.48
N ASP A 89 49.34 -23.75 -25.50
CA ASP A 89 49.13 -22.87 -26.66
C ASP A 89 48.72 -21.45 -26.28
N TRP A 90 48.03 -21.30 -25.14
CA TRP A 90 47.57 -20.02 -24.61
C TRP A 90 48.69 -18.99 -24.37
N ARG A 91 49.95 -19.42 -24.23
CA ARG A 91 51.09 -18.52 -23.99
C ARG A 91 51.49 -17.68 -25.21
N ASN A 92 51.19 -18.15 -26.41
CA ASN A 92 51.56 -17.49 -27.67
C ASN A 92 50.36 -16.80 -28.35
N MET A 93 49.21 -16.77 -27.69
CA MET A 93 47.96 -16.22 -28.22
C MET A 93 47.74 -14.78 -27.75
N THR A 94 47.10 -13.97 -28.59
CA THR A 94 46.70 -12.60 -28.26
C THR A 94 45.31 -12.62 -27.63
N PHE A 95 45.19 -12.07 -26.42
CA PHE A 95 43.90 -12.01 -25.72
C PHE A 95 43.22 -10.68 -25.95
N LYS A 96 41.92 -10.72 -26.21
CA LYS A 96 41.11 -9.51 -26.22
C LYS A 96 41.11 -8.89 -24.83
N SER A 97 41.39 -7.58 -24.75
CA SER A 97 41.40 -6.87 -23.47
C SER A 97 40.01 -6.90 -22.83
N PHE A 98 39.93 -7.29 -21.56
CA PHE A 98 38.68 -7.29 -20.80
C PHE A 98 38.22 -5.86 -20.51
N ASP A 99 37.06 -5.48 -21.05
CA ASP A 99 36.44 -4.19 -20.79
C ASP A 99 35.70 -4.23 -19.45
N GLN A 100 36.28 -3.59 -18.43
CA GLN A 100 35.73 -3.52 -17.08
C GLN A 100 34.49 -2.61 -16.96
N THR A 101 34.15 -1.87 -18.03
CA THR A 101 32.98 -0.99 -18.06
C THR A 101 31.71 -1.69 -18.52
N LEU A 102 31.83 -2.89 -19.09
CA LEU A 102 30.68 -3.67 -19.52
C LEU A 102 29.89 -4.20 -18.32
N GLU A 103 28.57 -4.16 -18.44
CA GLU A 103 27.69 -4.79 -17.47
C GLU A 103 27.94 -6.31 -17.46
N SER A 104 28.19 -6.83 -16.26
CA SER A 104 28.34 -8.26 -16.05
C SER A 104 26.97 -8.92 -15.91
N THR A 105 26.84 -10.14 -16.42
CA THR A 105 25.64 -10.95 -16.16
C THR A 105 25.66 -11.42 -14.72
N THR A 106 24.84 -10.80 -13.89
CA THR A 106 24.60 -11.26 -12.51
C THR A 106 23.72 -12.50 -12.52
N PRO A 107 24.08 -13.56 -11.79
CA PRO A 107 23.26 -14.77 -11.74
C PRO A 107 21.89 -14.44 -11.14
N THR A 108 20.83 -14.84 -11.84
CA THR A 108 19.45 -14.68 -11.37
C THR A 108 19.20 -15.65 -10.22
N THR A 109 18.80 -15.12 -9.06
CA THR A 109 18.49 -15.92 -7.86
C THR A 109 17.01 -15.81 -7.53
N GLY A 110 16.46 -16.83 -6.85
CA GLY A 110 15.11 -16.74 -6.32
C GLY A 110 15.03 -15.69 -5.22
N LYS A 111 14.05 -14.78 -5.31
CA LYS A 111 13.81 -13.74 -4.31
C LYS A 111 12.39 -13.86 -3.74
N PRO A 112 12.19 -13.65 -2.43
CA PRO A 112 10.85 -13.51 -1.87
C PRO A 112 10.18 -12.25 -2.39
N HIS A 113 8.84 -12.26 -2.45
CA HIS A 113 8.07 -11.07 -2.78
C HIS A 113 8.37 -9.94 -1.77
N PRO A 114 8.55 -8.67 -2.19
CA PRO A 114 8.88 -7.56 -1.29
C PRO A 114 7.91 -7.41 -0.11
N MET A 115 6.62 -7.63 -0.35
CA MET A 115 5.60 -7.63 0.72
C MET A 115 5.82 -8.75 1.74
N GLN A 116 6.21 -9.95 1.30
CA GLN A 116 6.49 -11.04 2.22
C GLN A 116 7.71 -10.73 3.08
N SER A 117 8.78 -10.22 2.48
CA SER A 117 9.98 -9.78 3.21
C SER A 117 9.65 -8.72 4.24
N LEU A 118 8.78 -7.76 3.88
CA LEU A 118 8.32 -6.73 4.80
C LEU A 118 7.46 -7.31 5.94
N ILE A 119 6.54 -8.23 5.65
CA ILE A 119 5.75 -8.95 6.66
C ILE A 119 6.67 -9.66 7.65
N GLU A 120 7.67 -10.40 7.17
CA GLU A 120 8.64 -11.10 8.03
C GLU A 120 9.47 -10.13 8.89
N ARG A 121 9.87 -9.00 8.32
CA ARG A 121 10.56 -7.95 9.07
C ARG A 121 9.68 -7.36 10.18
N ILE A 122 8.41 -7.07 9.88
CA ILE A 122 7.44 -6.56 10.86
C ILE A 122 7.20 -7.58 11.98
N ARG A 123 7.02 -8.86 11.62
CA ARG A 123 6.91 -9.97 12.57
C ARG A 123 8.11 -10.02 13.51
N SER A 124 9.33 -10.00 12.96
CA SER A 124 10.56 -9.99 13.75
C SER A 124 10.60 -8.83 14.75
N VAL A 125 10.24 -7.62 14.31
CA VAL A 125 10.23 -6.43 15.17
C VAL A 125 9.23 -6.57 16.33
N PHE A 126 8.01 -7.05 16.08
CA PHE A 126 7.02 -7.25 17.14
C PHE A 126 7.41 -8.37 18.11
N LEU A 127 7.95 -9.49 17.60
CA LEU A 127 8.47 -10.57 18.42
C LEU A 127 9.61 -10.09 19.33
N GLU A 128 10.55 -9.29 18.81
CA GLU A 128 11.61 -8.66 19.62
C GLU A 128 11.07 -7.71 20.70
N MET A 129 9.93 -7.08 20.44
CA MET A 129 9.24 -6.20 21.39
C MET A 129 8.42 -6.97 22.44
N GLY A 130 8.42 -8.30 22.39
CA GLY A 130 7.73 -9.19 23.32
C GLY A 130 6.25 -9.42 23.00
N PHE A 131 5.84 -9.20 21.75
CA PHE A 131 4.50 -9.57 21.28
C PHE A 131 4.47 -11.03 20.82
N SER A 132 3.30 -11.65 20.91
CA SER A 132 3.01 -12.96 20.30
C SER A 132 2.10 -12.79 19.10
N GLU A 133 2.35 -13.55 18.04
CA GLU A 133 1.51 -13.50 16.83
C GLU A 133 0.23 -14.32 17.03
N ILE A 134 -0.90 -13.77 16.60
CA ILE A 134 -2.18 -14.46 16.49
C ILE A 134 -2.67 -14.41 15.05
N ASP A 135 -3.47 -15.40 14.66
CA ASP A 135 -4.10 -15.49 13.35
C ASP A 135 -5.61 -15.69 13.49
N GLY A 136 -6.36 -15.51 12.40
CA GLY A 136 -7.79 -15.75 12.39
C GLY A 136 -8.37 -15.82 10.99
N ASP A 137 -9.61 -16.29 10.90
CA ASP A 137 -10.28 -16.55 9.63
C ASP A 137 -10.67 -15.26 8.88
N TYR A 138 -10.83 -15.39 7.56
CA TYR A 138 -11.30 -14.29 6.71
C TYR A 138 -12.80 -14.06 6.82
N VAL A 139 -13.58 -15.14 6.93
CA VAL A 139 -15.02 -15.08 7.09
C VAL A 139 -15.35 -14.87 8.56
N GLN A 140 -16.09 -13.82 8.86
CA GLN A 140 -16.49 -13.45 10.21
C GLN A 140 -17.98 -13.12 10.25
N SER A 141 -18.61 -13.29 11.40
CA SER A 141 -19.93 -12.71 11.64
C SER A 141 -19.83 -11.19 11.83
N ALA A 142 -20.84 -10.44 11.40
CA ALA A 142 -20.96 -9.01 11.70
C ALA A 142 -20.90 -8.70 13.22
N GLY A 143 -21.39 -9.62 14.04
CA GLY A 143 -21.32 -9.60 15.50
C GLY A 143 -19.89 -9.43 16.00
N TRP A 144 -19.04 -10.42 15.74
CA TRP A 144 -17.63 -10.37 16.10
C TRP A 144 -16.83 -9.27 15.40
N ASN A 145 -17.13 -8.99 14.13
CA ASN A 145 -16.36 -7.99 13.38
C ASN A 145 -16.74 -6.56 13.78
N MET A 146 -17.95 -6.28 14.27
CA MET A 146 -18.41 -4.90 14.48
C MET A 146 -19.15 -4.72 15.81
N ASP A 147 -20.14 -5.57 16.14
CA ASP A 147 -20.96 -5.40 17.35
C ASP A 147 -20.13 -5.57 18.63
N ALA A 148 -19.21 -6.54 18.65
CA ALA A 148 -18.26 -6.77 19.74
C ALA A 148 -17.31 -5.57 19.97
N LEU A 149 -17.13 -4.74 18.94
CA LEU A 149 -16.36 -3.50 18.99
C LEU A 149 -17.24 -2.28 19.26
N PHE A 150 -18.46 -2.46 19.77
CA PHE A 150 -19.35 -1.36 20.09
C PHE A 150 -19.65 -0.40 18.93
N ILE A 151 -19.42 -0.83 17.68
CA ILE A 151 -19.75 -0.06 16.47
C ILE A 151 -21.26 -0.17 16.26
N PRO A 152 -22.05 0.91 16.15
CA PRO A 152 -23.50 0.78 16.05
C PRO A 152 -23.94 0.15 14.72
N GLN A 153 -25.13 -0.47 14.69
CA GLN A 153 -25.62 -1.22 13.52
C GLN A 153 -25.98 -0.33 12.31
N ASP A 154 -26.25 0.95 12.54
CA ASP A 154 -26.52 1.98 11.54
C ASP A 154 -25.24 2.71 11.08
N HIS A 155 -24.06 2.27 11.52
CA HIS A 155 -22.79 2.89 11.15
C HIS A 155 -22.52 2.74 9.63
N PRO A 156 -22.10 3.80 8.92
CA PRO A 156 -21.88 3.77 7.47
C PRO A 156 -20.96 2.63 7.00
N ALA A 157 -19.90 2.33 7.76
CA ALA A 157 -18.98 1.23 7.45
C ALA A 157 -19.64 -0.16 7.34
N ARG A 158 -20.87 -0.34 7.86
CA ARG A 158 -21.63 -1.59 7.75
C ARG A 158 -22.49 -1.67 6.48
N GLU A 159 -22.57 -0.60 5.71
CA GLU A 159 -23.37 -0.58 4.48
C GLU A 159 -22.78 -1.52 3.42
N MET A 160 -23.65 -2.03 2.53
CA MET A 160 -23.24 -2.95 1.44
C MET A 160 -22.30 -2.30 0.42
N GLN A 161 -22.14 -0.97 0.46
CA GLN A 161 -21.20 -0.25 -0.38
C GLN A 161 -19.77 -0.29 0.17
N ASP A 162 -19.59 -0.56 1.46
CA ASP A 162 -18.29 -0.53 2.15
C ASP A 162 -17.83 -1.93 2.62
N THR A 163 -18.77 -2.84 2.88
CA THR A 163 -18.50 -4.19 3.39
C THR A 163 -18.95 -5.30 2.43
N PHE A 164 -18.11 -6.33 2.28
CA PHE A 164 -18.46 -7.55 1.55
C PHE A 164 -19.22 -8.53 2.46
N TYR A 165 -20.55 -8.49 2.40
CA TYR A 165 -21.39 -9.53 2.96
C TYR A 165 -21.42 -10.76 2.05
N LEU A 166 -21.60 -11.94 2.64
CA LEU A 166 -21.59 -13.22 1.96
C LEU A 166 -23.01 -13.71 1.69
N ASP A 167 -23.21 -14.31 0.52
CA ASP A 167 -24.42 -15.09 0.24
C ASP A 167 -24.32 -16.51 0.81
N GLU A 168 -23.09 -17.07 0.89
CA GLU A 168 -22.83 -18.41 1.41
C GLU A 168 -21.49 -18.45 2.17
N PRO A 169 -21.50 -18.63 3.51
CA PRO A 169 -22.66 -18.66 4.39
C PRO A 169 -23.26 -17.26 4.63
N ALA A 170 -24.57 -17.10 4.40
CA ALA A 170 -25.26 -15.84 4.68
C ALA A 170 -25.32 -15.48 6.18
N SER A 171 -25.27 -16.49 7.04
CA SER A 171 -25.40 -16.36 8.50
C SER A 171 -24.43 -17.31 9.19
N LEU A 172 -23.81 -16.86 10.28
CA LEU A 172 -22.96 -17.67 11.14
C LEU A 172 -23.61 -17.86 12.53
N GLU A 173 -23.30 -18.99 13.14
CA GLU A 173 -23.69 -19.26 14.52
C GLU A 173 -22.88 -18.38 15.49
N ILE A 174 -23.57 -17.83 16.47
CA ILE A 174 -23.02 -17.00 17.54
C ILE A 174 -23.67 -17.48 18.84
N ASP A 175 -22.86 -17.54 19.90
CA ASP A 175 -23.34 -17.85 21.24
C ASP A 175 -24.41 -16.85 21.70
N GLU A 176 -25.51 -17.35 22.27
CA GLU A 176 -26.65 -16.53 22.69
C GLU A 176 -26.27 -15.55 23.82
N ASN A 177 -25.28 -15.88 24.66
CA ASN A 177 -24.83 -14.97 25.70
C ASN A 177 -24.12 -13.77 25.10
N ASN A 178 -23.29 -13.97 24.06
CA ASN A 178 -22.63 -12.87 23.36
C ASN A 178 -23.65 -11.92 22.73
N LEU A 179 -24.68 -12.46 22.06
CA LEU A 179 -25.75 -11.64 21.49
C LEU A 179 -26.51 -10.85 22.56
N LYS A 180 -26.83 -11.49 23.67
CA LYS A 180 -27.51 -10.82 24.79
C LYS A 180 -26.67 -9.68 25.36
N GLN A 181 -25.37 -9.92 25.57
CA GLN A 181 -24.44 -8.91 26.09
C GLN A 181 -24.29 -7.73 25.11
N TRP A 182 -24.07 -8.00 23.82
CA TRP A 182 -23.96 -6.94 22.82
C TRP A 182 -25.25 -6.15 22.71
N LYS A 183 -26.41 -6.81 22.75
CA LYS A 183 -27.71 -6.14 22.77
C LYS A 183 -27.86 -5.22 23.98
N GLU A 184 -27.59 -5.73 25.18
CA GLU A 184 -27.71 -4.94 26.41
C GLU A 184 -26.81 -3.71 26.40
N ILE A 185 -25.56 -3.86 25.96
CA ILE A 185 -24.61 -2.75 25.95
C ILE A 185 -24.90 -1.72 24.87
N HIS A 186 -25.29 -2.15 23.67
CA HIS A 186 -25.64 -1.23 22.57
C HIS A 186 -26.91 -0.46 22.87
N GLN A 187 -27.91 -1.09 23.50
CA GLN A 187 -29.19 -0.44 23.77
C GLN A 187 -29.16 0.46 25.02
N HIS A 188 -28.47 0.02 26.07
CA HIS A 188 -28.59 0.62 27.40
C HIS A 188 -27.25 0.90 28.10
N GLY A 189 -26.12 0.53 27.49
CA GLY A 189 -24.78 0.72 28.06
C GLY A 189 -24.36 -0.34 29.09
N GLY A 190 -25.24 -1.28 29.44
CA GLY A 190 -24.97 -2.32 30.44
C GLY A 190 -24.52 -1.75 31.78
N ASP A 191 -23.51 -2.37 32.39
CA ASP A 191 -22.97 -1.97 33.70
C ASP A 191 -21.80 -0.97 33.61
N THR A 192 -21.43 -0.54 32.41
CA THR A 192 -20.23 0.31 32.16
C THR A 192 -20.38 1.77 32.59
N GLY A 193 -21.60 2.20 32.95
CA GLY A 193 -21.94 3.61 33.17
C GLY A 193 -22.19 4.41 31.88
N SER A 194 -22.10 3.77 30.71
CA SER A 194 -22.53 4.32 29.43
C SER A 194 -24.05 4.36 29.30
N THR A 195 -24.57 5.21 28.40
CA THR A 195 -26.00 5.20 28.03
C THR A 195 -26.30 4.21 26.90
N GLY A 196 -25.27 3.60 26.31
CA GLY A 196 -25.40 2.90 25.04
C GLY A 196 -25.70 3.87 23.88
N TRP A 197 -26.07 3.31 22.73
CA TRP A 197 -26.51 4.05 21.54
C TRP A 197 -28.01 4.37 21.54
N GLY A 198 -28.81 3.68 22.38
CA GLY A 198 -30.25 3.94 22.54
C GLY A 198 -31.14 3.46 21.39
N GLY A 199 -30.60 2.73 20.41
CA GLY A 199 -31.32 2.18 19.26
C GLY A 199 -31.83 0.75 19.46
N GLU A 200 -32.46 0.19 18.42
CA GLU A 200 -32.83 -1.24 18.39
C GLU A 200 -31.64 -2.08 17.90
N PHE A 201 -31.32 -3.16 18.63
CA PHE A 201 -30.29 -4.12 18.22
C PHE A 201 -30.93 -5.35 17.59
N SER A 202 -30.47 -5.71 16.38
CA SER A 202 -30.94 -6.87 15.63
C SER A 202 -29.93 -8.02 15.66
N ASP A 203 -30.37 -9.16 16.21
CA ASP A 203 -29.61 -10.40 16.25
C ASP A 203 -29.38 -10.96 14.84
N GLU A 204 -30.32 -10.73 13.91
CA GLU A 204 -30.18 -11.14 12.50
C GLU A 204 -29.02 -10.41 11.83
N ILE A 205 -28.88 -9.10 12.08
CA ILE A 205 -27.76 -8.30 11.55
C ILE A 205 -26.44 -8.82 12.11
N ALA A 206 -26.37 -9.07 13.41
CA ALA A 206 -25.16 -9.58 14.05
C ALA A 206 -24.70 -10.94 13.48
N ARG A 207 -25.64 -11.80 13.07
CA ARG A 207 -25.31 -13.13 12.52
C ARG A 207 -24.85 -13.10 11.07
N LYS A 208 -25.03 -12.01 10.32
CA LYS A 208 -24.66 -11.96 8.89
C LYS A 208 -23.18 -12.29 8.67
N GLY A 209 -22.91 -13.13 7.68
CA GLY A 209 -21.56 -13.44 7.24
C GLY A 209 -20.96 -12.32 6.40
N LEU A 210 -19.70 -11.98 6.68
CA LEU A 210 -18.92 -11.01 5.92
C LEU A 210 -17.46 -11.44 5.79
N LEU A 211 -16.76 -10.86 4.82
CA LEU A 211 -15.30 -10.85 4.83
C LEU A 211 -14.80 -9.77 5.79
N ARG A 212 -13.89 -10.13 6.70
CA ARG A 212 -13.40 -9.23 7.74
C ARG A 212 -12.88 -7.91 7.15
N THR A 213 -13.34 -6.79 7.72
CA THR A 213 -12.98 -5.44 7.26
C THR A 213 -11.72 -4.89 7.93
N HIS A 214 -11.30 -5.54 9.02
CA HIS A 214 -10.12 -5.23 9.82
C HIS A 214 -9.71 -6.49 10.62
N THR A 215 -8.47 -6.53 11.09
CA THR A 215 -7.95 -7.66 11.90
C THR A 215 -8.42 -7.62 13.37
N THR A 216 -9.15 -6.59 13.78
CA THR A 216 -9.56 -6.37 15.18
C THR A 216 -10.53 -7.41 15.71
N VAL A 217 -11.21 -8.08 14.79
CA VAL A 217 -11.99 -9.27 15.12
C VAL A 217 -11.12 -10.37 15.76
N ASN A 218 -9.86 -10.52 15.36
CA ASN A 218 -8.96 -11.53 15.92
C ASN A 218 -8.51 -11.17 17.34
N THR A 219 -8.17 -9.89 17.58
CA THR A 219 -7.73 -9.41 18.89
C THR A 219 -8.88 -9.44 19.91
N ILE A 220 -10.09 -9.09 19.49
CA ILE A 220 -11.29 -9.20 20.33
C ILE A 220 -11.63 -10.65 20.67
N LYS A 221 -11.57 -11.57 19.70
CA LYS A 221 -11.77 -13.00 19.97
C LYS A 221 -10.73 -13.54 20.95
N HIS A 222 -9.47 -13.16 20.77
CA HIS A 222 -8.39 -13.52 21.71
C HIS A 222 -8.67 -13.02 23.13
N LEU A 223 -9.15 -11.80 23.29
CA LEU A 223 -9.56 -11.25 24.59
C LEU A 223 -10.75 -12.00 25.19
N ALA A 224 -11.72 -12.41 24.37
CA ALA A 224 -12.87 -13.17 24.83
C ALA A 224 -12.48 -14.58 25.33
N ASP A 225 -11.48 -15.20 24.69
CA ASP A 225 -10.98 -16.53 25.07
C ASP A 225 -10.14 -16.50 26.37
N ALA A 226 -9.41 -15.40 26.62
CA ALA A 226 -8.51 -15.25 27.76
C ALA A 226 -8.60 -13.86 28.43
N PRO A 227 -9.75 -13.48 29.01
CA PRO A 227 -9.99 -12.11 29.50
C PRO A 227 -9.20 -11.71 30.75
N ASP A 228 -8.65 -12.70 31.47
CA ASP A 228 -7.94 -12.54 32.73
C ASP A 228 -6.41 -12.74 32.60
N GLU A 229 -5.87 -12.94 31.39
CA GLU A 229 -4.46 -13.25 31.16
C GLU A 229 -3.71 -12.08 30.50
N PRO A 230 -2.74 -11.41 31.16
CA PRO A 230 -2.08 -10.27 30.56
C PRO A 230 -1.39 -10.67 29.25
N CYS A 231 -1.66 -9.94 28.18
CA CYS A 231 -1.20 -10.33 26.86
C CYS A 231 -0.70 -9.13 26.04
N ARG A 232 0.28 -9.41 25.19
CA ARG A 232 0.75 -8.53 24.14
C ARG A 232 0.71 -9.33 22.86
N VAL A 233 -0.30 -9.09 22.03
CA VAL A 233 -0.48 -9.85 20.79
C VAL A 233 -0.58 -8.93 19.59
N PHE A 234 -0.17 -9.45 18.44
CA PHE A 234 -0.30 -8.78 17.15
C PHE A 234 -0.77 -9.77 16.09
N ALA A 235 -1.40 -9.24 15.03
CA ALA A 235 -1.82 -9.99 13.87
C ALA A 235 -1.37 -9.24 12.62
N VAL A 236 -0.93 -9.99 11.60
CA VAL A 236 -0.72 -9.48 10.25
C VAL A 236 -1.59 -10.30 9.33
N GLY A 237 -2.61 -9.68 8.74
CA GLY A 237 -3.62 -10.41 8.00
C GLY A 237 -4.26 -9.60 6.88
N ARG A 238 -4.68 -10.30 5.83
CA ARG A 238 -5.47 -9.71 4.76
C ARG A 238 -6.85 -9.31 5.25
N VAL A 239 -7.34 -8.15 4.83
CA VAL A 239 -8.65 -7.59 5.13
C VAL A 239 -9.30 -7.12 3.84
N PHE A 240 -10.63 -7.00 3.87
CA PHE A 240 -11.43 -6.77 2.68
C PHE A 240 -12.38 -5.60 2.89
N ARG A 241 -12.35 -4.63 1.99
CA ARG A 241 -13.25 -3.47 2.00
C ARG A 241 -13.73 -3.21 0.60
N LYS A 242 -14.98 -2.82 0.43
CA LYS A 242 -15.53 -2.52 -0.89
C LYS A 242 -15.16 -1.09 -1.31
N GLU A 243 -13.86 -0.84 -1.38
CA GLU A 243 -13.32 0.43 -1.81
C GLU A 243 -13.02 0.41 -3.32
N SER A 244 -13.14 1.58 -3.95
CA SER A 244 -12.78 1.72 -5.36
C SER A 244 -11.26 1.64 -5.52
N ILE A 245 -10.80 0.87 -6.52
CA ILE A 245 -9.36 0.72 -6.80
C ILE A 245 -8.80 2.06 -7.26
N ASP A 246 -7.86 2.61 -6.49
CA ASP A 246 -7.10 3.80 -6.85
C ASP A 246 -5.62 3.65 -6.44
N ARG A 247 -4.86 4.75 -6.42
CA ARG A 247 -3.43 4.74 -6.09
C ARG A 247 -3.14 4.48 -4.61
N THR A 248 -4.15 4.55 -3.76
CA THR A 248 -4.10 4.56 -2.29
C THR A 248 -5.07 3.58 -1.63
N HIS A 249 -6.05 3.06 -2.37
CA HIS A 249 -7.06 2.11 -1.91
C HIS A 249 -7.13 0.87 -2.80
N LEU A 250 -7.22 -0.29 -2.15
CA LEU A 250 -7.43 -1.59 -2.76
C LEU A 250 -8.56 -2.31 -2.01
N PRO A 251 -9.36 -3.13 -2.71
CA PRO A 251 -10.45 -3.85 -2.08
C PRO A 251 -9.97 -4.98 -1.15
N GLU A 252 -8.74 -5.46 -1.38
CA GLU A 252 -8.02 -6.35 -0.49
C GLU A 252 -6.64 -5.77 -0.18
N PHE A 253 -6.24 -5.79 1.09
CA PHE A 253 -4.95 -5.28 1.55
C PHE A 253 -4.61 -5.91 2.90
N HIS A 254 -3.39 -5.71 3.40
CA HIS A 254 -2.94 -6.29 4.67
C HIS A 254 -3.01 -5.26 5.79
N GLN A 255 -3.59 -5.65 6.90
CA GLN A 255 -3.60 -4.87 8.13
C GLN A 255 -2.65 -5.50 9.13
N ILE A 256 -1.88 -4.65 9.80
CA ILE A 256 -1.08 -4.98 10.97
C ILE A 256 -1.83 -4.41 12.15
N GLU A 257 -2.10 -5.24 13.15
CA GLU A 257 -2.76 -4.79 14.36
C GLU A 257 -2.14 -5.43 15.57
N GLY A 258 -2.25 -4.78 16.72
CA GLY A 258 -2.02 -5.46 17.98
C GLY A 258 -2.72 -4.79 19.15
N ILE A 259 -2.67 -5.51 20.26
CA ILE A 259 -3.19 -5.08 21.54
C ILE A 259 -2.17 -5.32 22.66
N ILE A 260 -2.24 -4.49 23.69
CA ILE A 260 -1.59 -4.72 24.98
C ILE A 260 -2.68 -4.64 26.05
N MET A 261 -2.92 -5.77 26.71
CA MET A 261 -3.81 -5.88 27.86
C MET A 261 -2.97 -6.24 29.08
N GLU A 262 -2.78 -5.29 30.00
CA GLU A 262 -2.05 -5.55 31.25
C GLU A 262 -2.44 -4.56 32.35
N PRO A 263 -2.25 -4.91 33.64
CA PRO A 263 -2.43 -3.96 34.73
C PRO A 263 -1.59 -2.70 34.51
N GLY A 264 -2.26 -1.54 34.41
CA GLY A 264 -1.59 -0.24 34.25
C GLY A 264 -1.31 0.18 32.80
N ALA A 265 -1.79 -0.57 31.80
CA ALA A 265 -1.78 -0.13 30.40
C ALA A 265 -2.41 1.26 30.26
N ASN A 266 -1.72 2.15 29.53
CA ASN A 266 -2.10 3.56 29.43
C ASN A 266 -1.61 4.21 28.12
N LEU A 267 -2.09 5.42 27.85
CA LEU A 267 -1.80 6.13 26.60
C LEU A 267 -0.30 6.40 26.37
N PRO A 268 0.50 6.87 27.36
CA PRO A 268 1.96 6.99 27.20
C PRO A 268 2.65 5.69 26.78
N MET A 269 2.21 4.54 27.33
CA MET A 269 2.75 3.23 26.99
C MET A 269 2.44 2.85 25.54
N LEU A 270 1.20 3.07 25.09
CA LEU A 270 0.80 2.88 23.69
C LEU A 270 1.65 3.74 22.74
N VAL A 271 1.75 5.03 23.02
CA VAL A 271 2.53 5.97 22.19
C VAL A 271 4.00 5.58 22.14
N THR A 272 4.58 5.17 23.28
CA THR A 272 5.98 4.72 23.35
C THR A 272 6.22 3.44 22.57
N THR A 273 5.29 2.50 22.65
CA THR A 273 5.35 1.24 21.89
C THR A 273 5.37 1.52 20.40
N LEU A 274 4.45 2.36 19.91
CA LEU A 274 4.37 2.73 18.50
C LEU A 274 5.62 3.48 18.02
N LYS A 275 6.12 4.44 18.81
CA LYS A 275 7.38 5.13 18.51
C LYS A 275 8.57 4.18 18.42
N THR A 276 8.62 3.18 19.30
CA THR A 276 9.68 2.17 19.31
C THR A 276 9.61 1.28 18.07
N PHE A 277 8.41 0.83 17.70
CA PHE A 277 8.17 0.07 16.47
C PHE A 277 8.67 0.81 15.23
N TYR A 278 8.20 2.04 15.02
CA TYR A 278 8.60 2.83 13.85
C TYR A 278 10.09 3.19 13.86
N ALA A 279 10.69 3.44 15.02
CA ALA A 279 12.13 3.65 15.13
C ALA A 279 12.92 2.39 14.71
N LYS A 280 12.49 1.19 15.10
CA LYS A 280 13.09 -0.09 14.64
C LYS A 280 12.90 -0.31 13.13
N MET A 281 11.81 0.20 12.56
CA MET A 281 11.59 0.20 11.11
C MET A 281 12.45 1.23 10.35
N GLY A 282 13.16 2.13 11.06
CA GLY A 282 14.02 3.15 10.46
C GLY A 282 13.40 4.55 10.39
N TYR A 283 12.24 4.77 11.03
CA TYR A 283 11.47 6.01 10.97
C TYR A 283 11.21 6.59 12.37
N PRO A 284 12.21 7.24 13.00
CA PRO A 284 12.10 7.73 14.38
C PRO A 284 11.24 8.99 14.54
N GLU A 285 10.98 9.74 13.45
CA GLU A 285 10.16 10.96 13.48
C GLU A 285 8.66 10.62 13.44
N VAL A 286 8.11 10.33 14.62
CA VAL A 286 6.70 9.94 14.80
C VAL A 286 5.97 10.96 15.68
N ARG A 287 4.76 11.35 15.25
CA ARG A 287 3.83 12.15 16.07
C ARG A 287 2.47 11.46 16.14
N VAL A 288 1.70 11.85 17.16
CA VAL A 288 0.32 11.38 17.34
C VAL A 288 -0.62 12.58 17.39
N ARG A 289 -1.80 12.44 16.80
CA ARG A 289 -2.86 13.44 16.84
C ARG A 289 -4.15 12.83 17.40
N PRO A 290 -4.98 13.56 18.13
CA PRO A 290 -6.31 13.07 18.52
C PRO A 290 -7.14 12.70 17.28
N ALA A 291 -7.87 11.61 17.37
CA ALA A 291 -8.77 11.11 16.33
C ALA A 291 -10.05 10.57 16.97
N TYR A 292 -10.93 10.00 16.15
CA TYR A 292 -12.14 9.34 16.62
C TYR A 292 -12.25 7.95 15.99
N PHE A 293 -12.32 6.93 16.83
CA PHE A 293 -12.71 5.57 16.45
C PHE A 293 -13.80 5.08 17.41
N PRO A 294 -14.86 4.40 16.93
CA PRO A 294 -16.01 4.05 17.77
C PRO A 294 -15.66 3.18 18.99
N TYR A 295 -14.66 2.31 18.86
CA TYR A 295 -14.24 1.34 19.87
C TYR A 295 -13.13 1.82 20.81
N THR A 296 -12.57 3.03 20.63
CA THR A 296 -11.49 3.52 21.50
C THR A 296 -11.73 4.91 22.08
N GLU A 297 -11.41 5.06 23.37
CA GLU A 297 -11.41 6.34 24.07
C GLU A 297 -10.31 6.35 25.16
N PRO A 298 -9.27 7.20 25.05
CA PRO A 298 -8.99 8.14 23.97
C PRO A 298 -8.54 7.45 22.66
N SER A 299 -8.79 8.15 21.55
CA SER A 299 -8.42 7.75 20.18
C SER A 299 -7.31 8.66 19.62
N LEU A 300 -6.37 8.06 18.90
CA LEU A 300 -5.19 8.70 18.31
C LEU A 300 -4.98 8.21 16.88
N GLU A 301 -4.43 9.07 16.04
CA GLU A 301 -3.81 8.69 14.78
C GLU A 301 -2.30 8.88 14.85
N VAL A 302 -1.58 7.96 14.20
CA VAL A 302 -0.12 7.93 14.17
C VAL A 302 0.37 8.40 12.81
N GLU A 303 1.24 9.41 12.83
CA GLU A 303 1.85 9.97 11.63
C GLU A 303 3.37 9.86 11.69
N VAL A 304 3.96 9.46 10.57
CA VAL A 304 5.40 9.32 10.38
C VAL A 304 5.87 10.34 9.36
N LYS A 305 7.01 10.98 9.62
CA LYS A 305 7.58 11.94 8.67
C LYS A 305 8.35 11.23 7.57
N TRP A 306 7.98 11.52 6.32
CA TRP A 306 8.61 10.96 5.12
C TRP A 306 8.71 12.03 4.03
N ARG A 307 9.91 12.19 3.43
CA ARG A 307 10.20 13.22 2.42
C ARG A 307 9.73 14.64 2.81
N GLY A 308 9.85 14.97 4.11
CA GLY A 308 9.43 16.27 4.66
C GLY A 308 7.92 16.46 4.87
N LYS A 309 7.10 15.45 4.59
CA LYS A 309 5.64 15.45 4.83
C LYS A 309 5.29 14.47 5.94
N TRP A 310 4.18 14.73 6.64
CA TRP A 310 3.62 13.81 7.62
C TRP A 310 2.64 12.88 6.90
N LEU A 311 2.85 11.57 7.05
CA LEU A 311 2.01 10.54 6.45
C LEU A 311 1.30 9.77 7.55
N GLU A 312 -0.03 9.67 7.45
CA GLU A 312 -0.87 8.90 8.35
C GLU A 312 -0.73 7.39 8.06
N LEU A 313 -0.29 6.63 9.06
CA LEU A 313 -0.06 5.19 8.90
C LEU A 313 -1.08 4.32 9.62
N GLY A 314 -1.79 4.84 10.63
CA GLY A 314 -2.78 4.05 11.33
C GLY A 314 -3.43 4.73 12.53
N GLY A 315 -4.46 4.06 13.05
CA GLY A 315 -5.18 4.44 14.25
C GLY A 315 -4.68 3.68 15.48
N ALA A 316 -4.82 4.29 16.64
CA ALA A 316 -4.49 3.69 17.92
C ALA A 316 -5.38 4.27 19.02
N GLY A 317 -5.58 3.56 20.11
CA GLY A 317 -6.34 4.06 21.24
C GLY A 317 -6.42 3.08 22.39
N ILE A 318 -7.21 3.42 23.40
CA ILE A 318 -7.54 2.51 24.50
C ILE A 318 -8.97 2.03 24.26
N PHE A 319 -9.22 0.72 24.29
CA PHE A 319 -10.58 0.22 24.10
C PHE A 319 -11.51 0.81 25.15
N ARG A 320 -12.70 1.15 24.68
CA ARG A 320 -13.76 1.65 25.54
C ARG A 320 -14.22 0.57 26.52
N PRO A 321 -14.72 0.95 27.71
CA PRO A 321 -15.36 0.02 28.65
C PRO A 321 -16.44 -0.83 28.00
N GLU A 322 -17.20 -0.26 27.06
CA GLU A 322 -18.26 -0.97 26.33
C GLU A 322 -17.79 -2.10 25.42
N VAL A 323 -16.48 -2.14 25.12
CA VAL A 323 -15.83 -3.21 24.36
C VAL A 323 -15.23 -4.24 25.31
N SER A 324 -14.52 -3.80 26.35
CA SER A 324 -13.75 -4.70 27.23
C SER A 324 -14.58 -5.38 28.32
N GLU A 325 -15.48 -4.65 28.98
CA GLU A 325 -16.20 -5.16 30.15
C GLU A 325 -17.15 -6.33 29.83
N PRO A 326 -17.90 -6.35 28.71
CA PRO A 326 -18.73 -7.50 28.35
C PRO A 326 -17.96 -8.80 28.17
N LEU A 327 -16.71 -8.70 27.71
CA LEU A 327 -15.80 -9.84 27.54
C LEU A 327 -15.22 -10.33 28.87
N GLY A 328 -15.47 -9.63 29.98
CA GLY A 328 -14.90 -9.92 31.29
C GLY A 328 -13.48 -9.39 31.48
N VAL A 329 -12.98 -8.56 30.56
CA VAL A 329 -11.62 -8.01 30.61
C VAL A 329 -11.51 -6.98 31.73
N LYS A 330 -10.59 -7.21 32.67
CA LYS A 330 -10.43 -6.39 33.88
C LYS A 330 -9.44 -5.23 33.73
N TRP A 331 -8.61 -5.24 32.71
CA TRP A 331 -7.52 -4.29 32.54
C TRP A 331 -7.71 -3.43 31.28
N PRO A 332 -7.17 -2.19 31.27
CA PRO A 332 -7.20 -1.39 30.05
C PRO A 332 -6.51 -2.11 28.90
N VAL A 333 -7.10 -2.02 27.71
CA VAL A 333 -6.54 -2.59 26.49
C VAL A 333 -6.09 -1.46 25.59
N CYS A 334 -4.78 -1.31 25.39
CA CYS A 334 -4.24 -0.44 24.36
C CYS A 334 -4.25 -1.17 23.02
N ALA A 335 -4.81 -0.58 21.97
CA ALA A 335 -4.92 -1.16 20.65
C ALA A 335 -4.33 -0.23 19.58
N TRP A 336 -3.80 -0.79 18.50
CA TRP A 336 -3.39 -0.04 17.31
C TRP A 336 -3.56 -0.89 16.06
N GLY A 337 -3.89 -0.24 14.96
CA GLY A 337 -3.99 -0.85 13.64
C GLY A 337 -3.40 0.07 12.57
N MET A 338 -2.62 -0.50 11.66
CA MET A 338 -1.99 0.22 10.55
C MET A 338 -2.06 -0.57 9.26
N GLY A 339 -2.21 0.13 8.13
CA GLY A 339 -2.20 -0.50 6.81
C GLY A 339 -0.77 -0.85 6.41
N LEU A 340 -0.52 -2.12 6.08
CA LEU A 340 0.80 -2.60 5.70
C LEU A 340 1.25 -1.99 4.36
N GLU A 341 0.33 -1.79 3.43
CA GLU A 341 0.61 -1.21 2.10
C GLU A 341 1.13 0.23 2.21
N ARG A 342 0.58 1.04 3.12
CA ARG A 342 1.09 2.41 3.35
C ARG A 342 2.52 2.38 3.91
N LEU A 343 2.82 1.43 4.80
CA LEU A 343 4.17 1.20 5.30
C LEU A 343 5.09 0.69 4.18
N ALA A 344 4.60 -0.21 3.32
CA ALA A 344 5.33 -0.75 2.18
C ALA A 344 5.71 0.34 1.17
N MET A 345 4.79 1.26 0.83
CA MET A 345 5.10 2.41 -0.01
C MET A 345 6.26 3.23 0.55
N LEU A 346 6.28 3.43 1.87
CA LEU A 346 7.28 4.24 2.55
C LEU A 346 8.64 3.54 2.64
N VAL A 347 8.67 2.21 2.80
CA VAL A 347 9.88 1.38 2.82
C VAL A 347 10.47 1.17 1.41
N LEU A 348 9.61 0.89 0.43
CA LEU A 348 10.00 0.61 -0.96
C LEU A 348 10.10 1.87 -1.83
N GLY A 349 9.66 3.02 -1.33
CA GLY A 349 9.70 4.29 -2.06
C GLY A 349 8.68 4.38 -3.20
N LEU A 350 7.56 3.64 -3.11
CA LEU A 350 6.53 3.57 -4.15
C LEU A 350 5.50 4.71 -4.01
N ASP A 351 5.02 5.22 -5.15
CA ASP A 351 3.99 6.27 -5.21
C ASP A 351 2.59 5.72 -5.57
N ASP A 352 2.47 4.41 -5.78
CA ASP A 352 1.21 3.72 -6.14
C ASP A 352 1.19 2.30 -5.55
N ILE A 353 0.22 2.01 -4.68
CA ILE A 353 0.11 0.70 -4.02
C ILE A 353 -0.12 -0.45 -5.01
N ARG A 354 -0.69 -0.17 -6.18
CA ARG A 354 -1.02 -1.21 -7.16
C ARG A 354 0.24 -1.90 -7.69
N GLN A 355 1.38 -1.22 -7.67
CA GLN A 355 2.68 -1.81 -8.05
C GLN A 355 3.04 -3.02 -7.19
N LEU A 356 2.55 -3.09 -5.96
CA LEU A 356 2.79 -4.24 -5.06
C LEU A 356 2.06 -5.51 -5.50
N TYR A 357 1.05 -5.38 -6.37
CA TYR A 357 0.18 -6.48 -6.80
C TYR A 357 0.22 -6.72 -8.30
N ILE A 358 0.90 -5.85 -9.07
CA ILE A 358 1.21 -6.09 -10.47
C ILE A 358 2.35 -7.10 -10.53
N SER A 359 2.15 -8.18 -11.27
CA SER A 359 3.16 -9.24 -11.47
C SER A 359 4.22 -8.80 -12.50
N ASP A 360 4.94 -7.72 -12.21
CA ASP A 360 6.07 -7.27 -13.01
C ASP A 360 7.35 -8.01 -12.56
N LEU A 361 7.78 -8.97 -13.38
CA LEU A 361 8.94 -9.81 -13.05
C LEU A 361 10.26 -9.04 -13.09
N GLU A 362 10.38 -8.02 -13.94
CA GLU A 362 11.59 -7.19 -14.02
C GLU A 362 11.70 -6.35 -12.75
N TRP A 363 10.61 -5.69 -12.36
CA TRP A 363 10.55 -4.95 -11.10
C TRP A 363 10.87 -5.84 -9.89
N LEU A 364 10.28 -7.04 -9.82
CA LEU A 364 10.54 -8.01 -8.74
C LEU A 364 12.00 -8.48 -8.70
N GLN A 365 12.64 -8.61 -9.87
CA GLN A 365 14.05 -8.99 -9.96
C GLN A 365 14.99 -7.86 -9.53
N GLU A 366 14.63 -6.61 -9.80
CA GLU A 366 15.44 -5.44 -9.43
C GLU A 366 15.31 -5.05 -7.96
N GLN A 367 14.25 -5.48 -7.26
CA GLN A 367 14.06 -5.11 -5.86
C GLN A 367 15.23 -5.55 -4.95
N PRO A 368 15.68 -4.67 -4.04
CA PRO A 368 16.68 -5.02 -3.04
C PRO A 368 16.10 -5.99 -2.00
N ILE A 369 16.98 -6.72 -1.32
CA ILE A 369 16.61 -7.55 -0.17
C ILE A 369 16.41 -6.61 1.03
N LEU A 370 15.24 -6.73 1.68
CA LEU A 370 14.78 -5.86 2.78
C LEU A 370 15.25 -6.27 4.17
#